data_AF-A0A847Q2Q8-F1
#
_entry.id   AF-A0A847Q2Q8-F1
#
_cell.length_a   1.000
_cell.length_b   1.000
_cell.length_c   1.000
_cell.angle_alpha   90.00
_cell.angle_beta   90.00
_cell.angle_gamma   90.00
#
_symmetry.space_group_name_H-M   'P 1'
#
loop_
_entity.id
_entity.type
_entity.pdbx_description
1 polymer ?
#
loop_
_entity_poly.entity_id
_entity_poly.type
_entity_poly.pdbx_seq_one_letter_code
_entity_poly.pdbx_strand_id
1 'polypeptide(L)'
;QAAPEPAPAVEQAEAPIVEAPVESPVPQAAAPAVEQAEAPIVETPVESPVPPAAAPEAAAEREEPAEASAGQPVEVVQTAQPSGQPVQTPASSPASYKISKLENDLLVGIDLKKGSLAVNPRALVAYDGQITITEIGGWLLAGGSGTVWLGSRAGIAIVHKLEEGRIARAEALAAFDAHIELVPAETALTQGLVRVSRGSCDALVFPEGSYREMKIDGGPLSLRADSLLLSDESVTLSAAGGMPGYLVLSGRGRAVVAR
;
A
#
# COMPACT_ATOMS: atom_id res chain seq x y z
N GLN A 1 -30.40 62.88 -52.11
CA GLN A 1 -30.28 61.44 -52.42
C GLN A 1 -29.06 60.94 -51.66
N ALA A 2 -29.10 60.00 -50.73
CA ALA A 2 -30.16 59.12 -50.23
C ALA A 2 -30.04 59.00 -48.70
N ALA A 3 -31.17 58.75 -48.04
CA ALA A 3 -31.34 58.58 -46.61
C ALA A 3 -30.86 57.19 -46.12
N PRO A 4 -30.56 56.99 -44.83
CA PRO A 4 -30.22 55.69 -44.26
C PRO A 4 -31.47 54.80 -44.17
N GLU A 5 -31.37 53.57 -44.67
CA GLU A 5 -32.41 52.55 -44.52
C GLU A 5 -32.34 51.89 -43.12
N PRO A 6 -33.50 51.66 -42.46
CA PRO A 6 -33.56 51.11 -41.11
C PRO A 6 -33.48 49.57 -41.10
N ALA A 7 -32.93 49.04 -40.00
CA ALA A 7 -32.88 47.62 -39.68
C ALA A 7 -34.29 46.99 -39.59
N PRO A 8 -34.48 45.73 -40.04
CA PRO A 8 -35.67 44.98 -39.69
C PRO A 8 -35.54 44.35 -38.30
N ALA A 9 -36.68 44.40 -37.60
CA ALA A 9 -36.91 43.94 -36.25
C ALA A 9 -36.96 42.41 -36.13
N VAL A 10 -36.54 41.95 -34.94
CA VAL A 10 -37.04 40.82 -34.14
C VAL A 10 -37.96 39.82 -34.84
N GLU A 11 -37.48 38.60 -35.05
CA GLU A 11 -38.33 37.41 -35.06
C GLU A 11 -37.74 36.41 -34.04
N GLN A 12 -38.28 36.46 -32.82
CA GLN A 12 -38.21 35.35 -31.88
C GLN A 12 -39.10 34.25 -32.45
N ALA A 13 -38.51 33.14 -32.86
CA ALA A 13 -39.24 31.91 -33.12
C ALA A 13 -39.00 30.95 -31.94
N GLU A 14 -40.10 30.65 -31.28
CA GLU A 14 -40.26 29.88 -30.06
C GLU A 14 -39.71 28.45 -30.16
N ALA A 15 -39.18 27.97 -29.03
CA ALA A 15 -39.03 26.55 -28.77
C ALA A 15 -40.42 25.89 -28.66
N PRO A 16 -40.66 24.70 -29.24
CA PRO A 16 -41.81 23.91 -28.84
C PRO A 16 -41.45 23.06 -27.61
N ILE A 17 -42.13 23.34 -26.50
CA ILE A 17 -42.26 22.44 -25.35
C ILE A 17 -43.65 21.79 -25.42
N VAL A 18 -43.73 20.51 -25.01
CA VAL A 18 -44.92 19.70 -24.65
C VAL A 18 -45.65 19.10 -25.86
N GLU A 19 -45.73 17.77 -26.06
CA GLU A 19 -46.54 16.80 -25.28
C GLU A 19 -45.95 15.37 -25.29
N ALA A 20 -45.86 14.76 -24.10
CA ALA A 20 -46.13 13.32 -23.89
C ALA A 20 -47.67 13.13 -23.83
N PRO A 21 -48.30 11.92 -23.89
CA PRO A 21 -47.76 10.58 -23.56
C PRO A 21 -48.28 9.42 -24.45
N VAL A 22 -47.53 8.32 -24.61
CA VAL A 22 -48.17 6.98 -24.62
C VAL A 22 -47.20 5.90 -24.13
N GLU A 23 -47.65 5.29 -23.05
CA GLU A 23 -47.21 4.07 -22.38
C GLU A 23 -47.29 2.83 -23.29
N SER A 24 -46.26 1.97 -23.28
CA SER A 24 -46.37 0.50 -23.47
C SER A 24 -44.98 -0.18 -23.48
N PRO A 25 -44.88 -1.46 -23.08
CA PRO A 25 -44.15 -1.80 -21.86
C PRO A 25 -42.79 -2.46 -22.09
N VAL A 26 -41.98 -2.34 -21.04
CA VAL A 26 -40.81 -3.16 -20.74
C VAL A 26 -41.22 -4.65 -20.81
N PRO A 27 -40.52 -5.52 -21.57
CA PRO A 27 -40.52 -6.94 -21.23
C PRO A 27 -39.69 -7.10 -19.97
N GLN A 28 -40.40 -7.03 -18.84
CA GLN A 28 -39.93 -7.41 -17.52
C GLN A 28 -39.63 -8.90 -17.57
N ALA A 29 -38.35 -9.27 -17.74
CA ALA A 29 -37.91 -10.62 -17.47
C ALA A 29 -38.14 -10.86 -15.98
N ALA A 30 -39.12 -11.71 -15.70
CA ALA A 30 -39.54 -12.09 -14.37
C ALA A 30 -38.35 -12.54 -13.52
N ALA A 31 -38.19 -11.92 -12.36
CA ALA A 31 -37.54 -12.55 -11.23
C ALA A 31 -38.33 -13.83 -10.89
N PRO A 32 -37.70 -15.01 -10.72
CA PRO A 32 -38.37 -16.09 -10.03
C PRO A 32 -38.56 -15.67 -8.57
N ALA A 33 -39.81 -15.76 -8.14
CA ALA A 33 -40.21 -15.64 -6.77
C ALA A 33 -39.48 -16.64 -5.88
N VAL A 34 -39.11 -16.11 -4.71
CA VAL A 34 -38.82 -16.77 -3.43
C VAL A 34 -39.24 -18.24 -3.35
N GLU A 35 -38.24 -19.12 -3.21
CA GLU A 35 -38.42 -20.40 -2.53
C GLU A 35 -37.84 -20.22 -1.12
N GLN A 36 -38.73 -19.96 -0.16
CA GLN A 36 -38.43 -20.13 1.26
C GLN A 36 -38.16 -21.62 1.50
N ALA A 37 -36.92 -21.95 1.82
CA ALA A 37 -36.60 -23.16 2.58
C ALA A 37 -35.96 -22.71 3.90
N GLU A 38 -36.82 -22.43 4.89
CA GLU A 38 -36.43 -22.54 6.30
C GLU A 38 -36.23 -24.03 6.62
N ALA A 39 -35.04 -24.41 7.06
CA ALA A 39 -34.79 -25.62 7.84
C ALA A 39 -33.48 -25.44 8.64
N PRO A 40 -33.37 -26.09 9.81
CA PRO A 40 -33.10 -25.39 11.06
C PRO A 40 -31.61 -25.23 11.41
N ILE A 41 -31.41 -24.22 12.25
CA ILE A 41 -30.30 -24.05 13.18
C ILE A 41 -30.01 -25.40 13.86
N VAL A 42 -28.83 -25.96 13.62
CA VAL A 42 -28.23 -26.94 14.54
C VAL A 42 -26.99 -26.27 15.12
N GLU A 43 -27.17 -25.62 16.26
CA GLU A 43 -26.08 -25.36 17.18
C GLU A 43 -25.49 -26.72 17.59
N THR A 44 -24.37 -27.11 16.97
CA THR A 44 -23.51 -28.11 17.58
C THR A 44 -22.66 -27.39 18.62
N PRO A 45 -22.83 -27.66 19.93
CA PRO A 45 -21.91 -27.13 20.93
C PRO A 45 -20.52 -27.74 20.66
N VAL A 46 -19.56 -26.94 20.22
CA VAL A 46 -18.16 -27.32 20.31
C VAL A 46 -17.78 -27.12 21.77
N GLU A 47 -17.99 -28.18 22.54
CA GLU A 47 -17.51 -28.36 23.89
C GLU A 47 -16.00 -28.04 23.90
N SER A 48 -15.63 -27.00 24.64
CA SER A 48 -14.23 -26.71 24.95
C SER A 48 -13.74 -27.74 25.96
N PRO A 49 -12.75 -28.59 25.66
CA PRO A 49 -12.06 -29.29 26.72
C PRO A 49 -11.14 -28.29 27.43
N VAL A 50 -11.64 -27.74 28.54
CA VAL A 50 -10.81 -27.15 29.60
C VAL A 50 -9.92 -28.29 30.14
N PRO A 51 -8.58 -28.21 30.05
CA PRO A 51 -7.74 -29.16 30.78
C PRO A 51 -7.93 -28.91 32.30
N PRO A 52 -8.15 -29.97 33.10
CA PRO A 52 -8.44 -29.79 34.52
C PRO A 52 -7.24 -29.19 35.26
N ALA A 53 -7.53 -28.19 36.08
CA ALA A 53 -6.62 -27.66 37.08
C ALA A 53 -6.19 -28.78 38.03
N ALA A 54 -4.89 -29.07 38.06
CA ALA A 54 -4.27 -29.90 39.08
C ALA A 54 -3.11 -29.13 39.73
N ALA A 55 -3.30 -28.75 40.98
CA ALA A 55 -2.27 -28.46 41.98
C ALA A 55 -2.88 -28.90 43.34
N PRO A 56 -2.10 -29.25 44.39
CA PRO A 56 -0.65 -29.05 44.60
C PRO A 56 0.09 -30.27 45.20
N GLU A 57 1.34 -30.03 45.64
CA GLU A 57 2.21 -30.84 46.54
C GLU A 57 3.15 -31.86 45.84
N ALA A 58 4.47 -31.91 46.08
CA ALA A 58 5.26 -31.46 47.24
C ALA A 58 6.76 -31.22 46.89
N ALA A 59 7.39 -30.42 47.75
CA ALA A 59 8.82 -30.37 48.09
C ALA A 59 9.83 -29.77 47.08
N ALA A 60 9.94 -28.44 47.11
CA ALA A 60 11.22 -27.76 46.93
C ALA A 60 11.65 -27.19 48.29
N GLU A 61 12.72 -27.74 48.85
CA GLU A 61 13.40 -27.22 50.05
C GLU A 61 13.79 -25.75 49.83
N ARG A 62 13.42 -24.92 50.80
CA ARG A 62 13.95 -23.57 50.97
C ARG A 62 15.25 -23.65 51.78
N GLU A 63 16.32 -23.08 51.25
CA GLU A 63 17.36 -22.46 52.06
C GLU A 63 17.79 -21.15 51.39
N GLU A 64 17.54 -20.04 52.08
CA GLU A 64 18.22 -18.74 51.97
C GLU A 64 19.06 -18.57 53.26
N PRO A 65 19.90 -17.54 53.43
CA PRO A 65 21.08 -17.12 52.66
C PRO A 65 22.31 -17.00 53.59
N ALA A 66 23.54 -16.88 53.06
CA ALA A 66 24.67 -16.41 53.88
C ALA A 66 25.74 -15.67 53.05
N GLU A 67 26.01 -14.45 53.48
CA GLU A 67 27.05 -13.52 53.03
C GLU A 67 28.49 -14.02 53.27
N ALA A 68 29.41 -13.52 52.43
CA ALA A 68 30.85 -13.21 52.64
C ALA A 68 31.63 -13.52 51.34
N SER A 69 32.52 -12.70 50.76
CA SER A 69 33.18 -11.49 51.23
C SER A 69 33.85 -10.78 50.02
N ALA A 70 33.80 -9.44 50.05
CA ALA A 70 34.76 -8.45 49.58
C ALA A 70 35.63 -8.68 48.32
N GLY A 71 35.49 -7.79 47.34
CA GLY A 71 36.59 -7.41 46.46
C GLY A 71 36.21 -6.52 45.26
N GLN A 72 36.50 -5.22 45.39
CA GLN A 72 36.70 -4.19 44.34
C GLN A 72 35.50 -3.28 43.98
N PRO A 73 35.64 -1.94 44.12
CA PRO A 73 34.61 -0.99 43.76
C PRO A 73 34.48 -0.91 42.23
N VAL A 74 33.31 -1.31 41.73
CA VAL A 74 32.91 -1.05 40.34
C VAL A 74 32.79 0.46 40.13
N GLU A 75 33.56 0.91 39.15
CA GLU A 75 33.59 2.23 38.55
C GLU A 75 32.16 2.72 38.26
N VAL A 76 31.81 3.88 38.83
CA VAL A 76 30.55 4.58 38.55
C VAL A 76 30.65 5.13 37.14
N VAL A 77 30.29 4.33 36.13
CA VAL A 77 30.07 4.84 34.78
C VAL A 77 28.66 5.42 34.75
N GLN A 78 28.63 6.74 34.82
CA GLN A 78 27.45 7.58 34.70
C GLN A 78 26.56 7.12 33.55
N THR A 79 25.29 6.85 33.86
CA THR A 79 24.19 6.83 32.90
C THR A 79 24.04 8.22 32.28
N ALA A 80 24.77 8.47 31.20
CA ALA A 80 24.45 9.54 30.27
C ALA A 80 23.43 8.99 29.27
N GLN A 81 22.14 9.22 29.52
CA GLN A 81 21.15 9.30 28.44
C GLN A 81 21.41 10.59 27.66
N PRO A 82 21.66 10.54 26.35
CA PRO A 82 21.27 11.61 25.46
C PRO A 82 19.91 11.27 24.85
N SER A 83 18.96 12.15 25.14
CA SER A 83 17.69 12.32 24.45
C SER A 83 17.85 12.32 22.93
N GLY A 84 16.90 11.68 22.22
CA GLY A 84 16.55 12.06 20.84
C GLY A 84 17.42 11.55 19.70
N GLN A 85 17.99 10.34 19.77
CA GLN A 85 18.59 9.73 18.57
C GLN A 85 17.50 9.07 17.70
N PRO A 86 17.42 9.38 16.39
CA PRO A 86 16.59 8.61 15.47
C PRO A 86 17.06 7.14 15.50
N VAL A 87 16.11 6.21 15.45
CA VAL A 87 16.40 4.78 15.29
C VAL A 87 17.26 4.63 14.04
N GLN A 88 18.56 4.40 14.21
CA GLN A 88 19.44 4.08 13.11
C GLN A 88 19.10 2.66 12.69
N THR A 89 18.37 2.52 11.59
CA THR A 89 18.28 1.26 10.88
C THR A 89 19.72 0.82 10.59
N PRO A 90 20.14 -0.40 10.99
CA PRO A 90 21.52 -0.84 10.77
C PRO A 90 21.83 -0.69 9.28
N ALA A 91 23.01 -0.14 8.97
CA ALA A 91 23.46 0.12 7.61
C ALA A 91 23.41 -1.18 6.79
N SER A 92 22.29 -1.40 6.10
CA SER A 92 22.06 -2.57 5.28
C SER A 92 22.76 -2.34 3.95
N SER A 93 23.61 -3.29 3.56
CA SER A 93 24.19 -3.27 2.22
C SER A 93 23.07 -3.46 1.19
N PRO A 94 23.17 -2.82 0.00
CA PRO A 94 22.16 -3.00 -1.04
C PRO A 94 21.98 -4.48 -1.34
N ALA A 95 20.72 -4.88 -1.48
CA ALA A 95 20.32 -6.22 -1.78
C ALA A 95 20.75 -6.60 -3.21
N SER A 96 21.28 -7.80 -3.35
CA SER A 96 21.52 -8.42 -4.64
C SER A 96 20.47 -9.52 -4.82
N TYR A 97 19.60 -9.34 -5.81
CA TYR A 97 18.51 -10.27 -6.06
C TYR A 97 18.17 -10.41 -7.55
N LYS A 98 17.46 -11.49 -7.89
CA LYS A 98 16.89 -11.71 -9.22
C LYS A 98 15.40 -11.94 -9.12
N ILE A 99 14.65 -11.19 -9.92
CA ILE A 99 13.20 -11.34 -10.04
C ILE A 99 12.90 -12.38 -11.13
N SER A 100 12.11 -13.40 -10.78
CA SER A 100 11.61 -14.42 -11.71
C SER A 100 10.09 -14.41 -11.68
N LYS A 101 9.47 -14.06 -12.80
CA LYS A 101 8.01 -14.15 -13.00
C LYS A 101 7.63 -15.61 -13.24
N LEU A 102 6.64 -16.13 -12.51
CA LEU A 102 6.08 -17.46 -12.73
C LEU A 102 4.89 -17.39 -13.70
N GLU A 103 4.43 -18.54 -14.21
CA GLU A 103 3.56 -18.73 -15.40
C GLU A 103 2.31 -17.84 -15.53
N ASN A 104 1.85 -17.17 -14.48
CA ASN A 104 0.68 -16.29 -14.53
C ASN A 104 0.95 -14.83 -14.12
N ASP A 105 2.21 -14.43 -13.91
CA ASP A 105 2.62 -13.07 -13.47
C ASP A 105 2.02 -12.56 -12.14
N LEU A 106 1.12 -13.35 -11.54
CA LEU A 106 0.49 -13.14 -10.23
C LEU A 106 1.38 -13.60 -9.07
N LEU A 107 2.39 -14.43 -9.35
CA LEU A 107 3.37 -14.94 -8.40
C LEU A 107 4.77 -14.63 -8.92
N VAL A 108 5.59 -14.02 -8.07
CA VAL A 108 6.93 -13.58 -8.38
C VAL A 108 7.89 -14.16 -7.33
N GLY A 109 8.92 -14.84 -7.79
CA GLY A 109 10.04 -15.27 -6.95
C GLY A 109 11.15 -14.24 -6.97
N ILE A 110 11.59 -13.79 -5.80
CA ILE A 110 12.79 -12.95 -5.63
C ILE A 110 13.87 -13.81 -4.98
N ASP A 111 14.86 -14.21 -5.77
CA ASP A 111 16.05 -14.89 -5.26
C ASP A 111 16.98 -13.84 -4.64
N LEU A 112 17.04 -13.82 -3.30
CA LEU A 112 17.91 -12.95 -2.51
C LEU A 112 19.25 -13.66 -2.26
N LYS A 113 20.35 -13.02 -2.67
CA LYS A 113 21.71 -13.53 -2.42
C LYS A 113 22.39 -12.89 -1.21
N LYS A 114 22.16 -11.59 -1.03
CA LYS A 114 22.78 -10.76 0.01
C LYS A 114 21.91 -9.54 0.25
N GLY A 115 21.99 -8.98 1.45
CA GLY A 115 21.32 -7.74 1.85
C GLY A 115 19.99 -8.02 2.53
N SER A 116 19.10 -7.03 2.50
CA SER A 116 17.76 -7.19 3.05
C SER A 116 16.73 -6.55 2.14
N LEU A 117 15.60 -7.21 2.01
CA LEU A 117 14.47 -6.78 1.21
C LEU A 117 13.35 -6.35 2.15
N ALA A 118 12.82 -5.15 1.99
CA ALA A 118 11.57 -4.77 2.60
C ALA A 118 10.43 -5.36 1.77
N VAL A 119 9.58 -6.16 2.42
CA VAL A 119 8.49 -6.91 1.79
C VAL A 119 7.17 -6.49 2.43
N ASN A 120 6.18 -6.21 1.61
CA ASN A 120 4.83 -5.92 2.10
C ASN A 120 4.23 -7.21 2.67
N PRO A 121 3.78 -7.22 3.95
CA PRO A 121 3.17 -8.41 4.55
C PRO A 121 2.00 -8.97 3.74
N ARG A 122 1.24 -8.11 3.06
CA ARG A 122 0.08 -8.51 2.24
C ARG A 122 0.47 -9.20 0.94
N ALA A 123 1.70 -8.99 0.47
CA ALA A 123 2.22 -9.59 -0.75
C ALA A 123 2.98 -10.89 -0.49
N LEU A 124 3.45 -11.14 0.73
CA LEU A 124 4.23 -12.33 1.05
C LEU A 124 3.37 -13.61 0.99
N VAL A 125 3.80 -14.57 0.18
CA VAL A 125 3.13 -15.89 0.03
C VAL A 125 3.93 -16.98 0.73
N ALA A 126 5.24 -17.03 0.48
CA ALA A 126 6.14 -18.02 1.06
C ALA A 126 7.59 -17.51 1.03
N TYR A 127 8.47 -18.15 1.78
CA TYR A 127 9.92 -17.91 1.73
C TYR A 127 10.70 -19.18 2.10
N ASP A 128 11.93 -19.29 1.61
CA ASP A 128 12.82 -20.39 1.97
C ASP A 128 13.18 -20.35 3.45
N GLY A 129 13.32 -21.50 4.11
CA GLY A 129 13.59 -21.58 5.55
C GLY A 129 14.94 -20.99 6.02
N GLN A 130 15.80 -20.57 5.08
CA GLN A 130 17.05 -19.83 5.35
C GLN A 130 16.85 -18.31 5.39
N ILE A 131 15.67 -17.82 5.01
CA ILE A 131 15.30 -16.41 5.08
C ILE A 131 14.80 -16.10 6.50
N THR A 132 15.40 -15.08 7.10
CA THR A 132 14.93 -14.52 8.37
C THR A 132 14.00 -13.35 8.08
N ILE A 133 12.85 -13.32 8.74
CA ILE A 133 11.85 -12.25 8.64
C ILE A 133 11.78 -11.50 9.96
N THR A 134 11.88 -10.17 9.90
CA THR A 134 11.68 -9.28 11.05
C THR A 134 10.69 -8.18 10.67
N GLU A 135 9.65 -7.95 11.46
CA GLU A 135 8.69 -6.88 11.20
C GLU A 135 9.18 -5.53 11.73
N ILE A 136 9.25 -4.51 10.87
CA ILE A 136 9.68 -3.15 11.22
C ILE A 136 8.83 -2.15 10.45
N GLY A 137 8.12 -1.27 11.17
CA GLY A 137 7.39 -0.15 10.56
C GLY A 137 6.31 -0.56 9.56
N GLY A 138 5.66 -1.72 9.77
CA GLY A 138 4.65 -2.27 8.86
C GLY A 138 5.21 -3.03 7.64
N TRP A 139 6.53 -3.20 7.56
CA TRP A 139 7.22 -3.97 6.53
C TRP A 139 7.85 -5.22 7.14
N LEU A 140 7.91 -6.30 6.34
CA LEU A 140 8.70 -7.48 6.65
C LEU A 140 10.10 -7.31 6.06
N LEU A 141 11.10 -7.22 6.93
CA LEU A 141 12.50 -7.21 6.51
C LEU A 141 12.96 -8.65 6.31
N ALA A 142 13.08 -9.06 5.06
CA ALA A 142 13.61 -10.36 4.66
C ALA A 142 15.12 -10.29 4.47
N GLY A 143 15.88 -11.03 5.27
CA GLY A 143 17.33 -11.15 5.17
C GLY A 143 17.78 -12.60 5.02
N GLY A 144 19.01 -12.80 4.58
CA GLY A 144 19.59 -14.13 4.36
C GLY A 144 19.81 -14.43 2.87
N SER A 145 19.81 -15.72 2.53
CA SER A 145 19.99 -16.21 1.15
C SER A 145 18.93 -17.26 0.84
N GLY A 146 18.18 -17.06 -0.24
CA GLY A 146 17.04 -17.90 -0.60
C GLY A 146 16.00 -17.14 -1.42
N THR A 147 14.88 -17.78 -1.69
CA THR A 147 13.79 -17.21 -2.48
C THR A 147 12.66 -16.73 -1.59
N VAL A 148 12.15 -15.54 -1.90
CA VAL A 148 10.90 -15.01 -1.34
C VAL A 148 9.87 -15.00 -2.46
N TRP A 149 8.71 -15.61 -2.21
CA TRP A 149 7.59 -15.63 -3.16
C TRP A 149 6.55 -14.61 -2.77
N LEU A 150 6.24 -13.74 -3.71
CA LEU A 150 5.28 -12.65 -3.55
C LEU A 150 4.14 -12.80 -4.53
N GLY A 151 2.93 -12.49 -4.11
CA GLY A 151 1.76 -12.55 -4.98
C GLY A 151 0.72 -11.49 -4.68
N SER A 152 -0.16 -11.30 -5.66
CA SER A 152 -1.33 -10.43 -5.55
C SER A 152 -2.57 -11.16 -6.06
N ARG A 153 -3.73 -10.82 -5.50
CA ARG A 153 -5.02 -11.36 -5.94
C ARG A 153 -5.51 -10.74 -7.25
N ALA A 154 -5.00 -9.58 -7.62
CA ALA A 154 -5.70 -8.70 -8.57
C ALA A 154 -4.82 -8.10 -9.66
N GLY A 155 -3.49 -8.30 -9.67
CA GLY A 155 -2.62 -7.60 -10.62
C GLY A 155 -1.32 -8.32 -10.94
N ILE A 156 -0.87 -8.11 -12.19
CA ILE A 156 0.45 -8.48 -12.68
C ILE A 156 1.50 -7.60 -12.00
N ALA A 157 2.56 -8.22 -11.49
CA ALA A 157 3.66 -7.47 -10.92
C ALA A 157 4.39 -6.66 -12.00
N ILE A 158 4.68 -5.40 -11.66
CA ILE A 158 5.54 -4.54 -12.47
C ILE A 158 6.79 -4.19 -11.68
N VAL A 159 7.91 -4.04 -12.38
CA VAL A 159 9.16 -3.56 -11.79
C VAL A 159 9.30 -2.10 -12.18
N HIS A 160 9.47 -1.24 -11.18
CA HIS A 160 9.66 0.18 -11.39
C HIS A 160 10.86 0.68 -10.60
N LYS A 161 11.68 1.53 -11.23
CA LYS A 161 12.80 2.15 -10.55
C LYS A 161 12.29 3.19 -9.54
N LEU A 162 12.71 3.05 -8.29
CA LEU A 162 12.62 4.06 -7.25
C LEU A 162 13.95 4.80 -7.18
N GLU A 163 13.89 6.12 -7.13
CA GLU A 163 15.03 6.99 -6.94
C GLU A 163 14.57 8.22 -6.15
N GLU A 164 15.52 8.94 -5.57
CA GLU A 164 15.27 10.10 -4.73
C GLU A 164 14.25 11.08 -5.35
N GLY A 165 13.33 11.58 -4.53
CA GLY A 165 12.28 12.50 -4.96
C GLY A 165 11.04 11.84 -5.57
N ARG A 166 11.12 10.59 -6.06
CA ARG A 166 9.94 9.88 -6.58
C ARG A 166 8.91 9.59 -5.49
N ILE A 167 7.65 9.58 -5.90
CA ILE A 167 6.53 9.26 -5.02
C ILE A 167 5.96 7.90 -5.43
N ALA A 168 5.62 7.07 -4.44
CA ALA A 168 4.98 5.78 -4.62
C ALA A 168 3.85 5.59 -3.60
N ARG A 169 2.86 4.76 -3.92
CA ARG A 169 1.86 4.29 -2.98
C ARG A 169 2.42 3.13 -2.19
N ALA A 170 2.56 3.30 -0.89
CA ALA A 170 3.17 2.31 0.01
C ALA A 170 2.48 0.96 -0.09
N GLU A 171 1.15 0.93 -0.15
CA GLU A 171 0.38 -0.31 -0.24
C GLU A 171 0.58 -1.07 -1.55
N ALA A 172 0.92 -0.37 -2.64
CA ALA A 172 1.17 -0.98 -3.93
C ALA A 172 2.60 -1.52 -4.05
N LEU A 173 3.54 -1.01 -3.25
CA LEU A 173 4.90 -1.55 -3.18
C LEU A 173 4.84 -2.94 -2.56
N ALA A 174 5.26 -3.94 -3.32
CA ALA A 174 5.28 -5.34 -2.90
C ALA A 174 6.61 -5.70 -2.24
N ALA A 175 7.71 -5.27 -2.86
CA ALA A 175 9.04 -5.40 -2.30
C ALA A 175 10.00 -4.38 -2.89
N PHE A 176 10.97 -3.98 -2.09
CA PHE A 176 12.06 -3.11 -2.50
C PHE A 176 13.26 -3.32 -1.58
N ASP A 177 14.40 -2.79 -1.98
CA ASP A 177 15.63 -2.94 -1.22
C ASP A 177 15.59 -2.15 0.09
N ALA A 178 15.86 -2.79 1.23
CA ALA A 178 15.69 -2.14 2.53
C ALA A 178 16.67 -0.98 2.81
N HIS A 179 17.66 -0.74 1.95
CA HIS A 179 18.54 0.43 2.08
C HIS A 179 17.88 1.74 1.62
N ILE A 180 16.78 1.70 0.86
CA ILE A 180 16.09 2.93 0.47
C ILE A 180 15.27 3.48 1.64
N GLU A 181 15.37 4.79 1.83
CA GLU A 181 14.64 5.50 2.86
C GLU A 181 13.36 6.09 2.26
N LEU A 182 12.23 5.76 2.87
CA LEU A 182 10.90 6.24 2.50
C LEU A 182 10.36 7.14 3.61
N VAL A 183 9.88 8.32 3.23
CA VAL A 183 9.19 9.25 4.13
C VAL A 183 7.77 9.48 3.67
N PRO A 184 6.79 9.73 4.56
CA PRO A 184 5.45 10.09 4.13
C PRO A 184 5.47 11.32 3.20
N ALA A 185 4.70 11.27 2.11
CA ALA A 185 4.53 12.45 1.26
C ALA A 185 3.73 13.51 2.02
N GLU A 186 4.30 14.71 2.20
CA GLU A 186 3.82 15.75 3.12
C GLU A 186 2.52 16.45 2.66
N THR A 187 1.37 15.77 2.61
CA THR A 187 0.05 16.42 2.58
C THR A 187 -1.04 15.51 3.17
N ALA A 188 -2.14 16.10 3.66
CA ALA A 188 -3.30 15.34 4.14
C ALA A 188 -4.02 14.53 3.03
N LEU A 189 -3.79 14.85 1.76
CA LEU A 189 -4.42 14.20 0.60
C LEU A 189 -3.55 13.10 -0.01
N THR A 190 -2.29 13.00 0.43
CA THR A 190 -1.33 12.00 -0.01
C THR A 190 -1.23 10.84 1.00
N GLN A 191 -2.33 10.55 1.70
CA GLN A 191 -2.39 9.40 2.62
C GLN A 191 -2.04 8.09 1.88
N GLY A 192 -1.14 7.32 2.47
CA GLY A 192 -0.60 6.10 1.87
C GLY A 192 0.43 6.33 0.77
N LEU A 193 0.76 7.57 0.42
CA LEU A 193 1.88 7.89 -0.46
C LEU A 193 3.16 8.16 0.34
N VAL A 194 4.25 7.64 -0.17
CA VAL A 194 5.60 7.78 0.34
C VAL A 194 6.49 8.41 -0.72
N ARG A 195 7.47 9.19 -0.28
CA ARG A 195 8.53 9.74 -1.11
C ARG A 195 9.83 9.04 -0.78
N VAL A 196 10.62 8.74 -1.81
CA VAL A 196 12.00 8.27 -1.63
C VAL A 196 12.84 9.45 -1.16
N SER A 197 13.26 9.45 0.10
CA SER A 197 14.16 10.49 0.63
C SER A 197 15.61 10.19 0.33
N ARG A 198 15.97 8.90 0.15
CA ARG A 198 17.35 8.50 -0.12
C ARG A 198 17.43 7.16 -0.84
N GLY A 199 18.39 7.08 -1.76
CA GLY A 199 18.80 5.84 -2.43
C GLY A 199 18.09 5.61 -3.76
N SER A 200 18.40 4.47 -4.38
CA SER A 200 17.74 4.03 -5.61
C SER A 200 17.75 2.51 -5.70
N CYS A 201 16.61 1.95 -6.06
CA CYS A 201 16.49 0.52 -6.32
C CYS A 201 15.41 0.25 -7.36
N ASP A 202 15.40 -0.96 -7.90
CA ASP A 202 14.20 -1.48 -8.53
C ASP A 202 13.23 -1.93 -7.43
N ALA A 203 11.95 -1.58 -7.58
CA ALA A 203 10.89 -2.02 -6.68
C ALA A 203 9.86 -2.84 -7.46
N LEU A 204 9.40 -3.90 -6.82
CA LEU A 204 8.27 -4.67 -7.30
C LEU A 204 6.98 -4.01 -6.81
N VAL A 205 6.05 -3.78 -7.73
CA VAL A 205 4.78 -3.12 -7.46
C VAL A 205 3.64 -4.01 -7.95
N PHE A 206 2.63 -4.19 -7.10
CA PHE A 206 1.37 -4.82 -7.47
C PHE A 206 0.29 -3.75 -7.62
N PRO A 207 -0.09 -3.38 -8.86
CA PRO A 207 -0.98 -2.26 -9.10
C PRO A 207 -2.46 -2.47 -8.70
N GLU A 208 -2.81 -3.52 -7.95
CA GLU A 208 -4.19 -3.92 -7.61
C GLU A 208 -5.21 -3.64 -8.73
N GLY A 209 -5.18 -4.46 -9.79
CA GLY A 209 -6.06 -4.31 -10.94
C GLY A 209 -5.32 -3.92 -12.22
N SER A 210 -6.05 -3.23 -13.10
CA SER A 210 -5.49 -2.73 -14.36
C SER A 210 -4.75 -1.43 -14.14
N TYR A 211 -3.56 -1.28 -14.73
CA TYR A 211 -2.78 -0.06 -14.64
C TYR A 211 -2.54 0.59 -15.99
N ARG A 212 -2.17 1.87 -15.95
CA ARG A 212 -1.76 2.65 -17.11
C ARG A 212 -0.64 3.60 -16.73
N GLU A 213 0.38 3.67 -17.57
CA GLU A 213 1.35 4.75 -17.52
C GLU A 213 0.80 5.97 -18.26
N MET A 214 0.85 7.12 -17.61
CA MET A 214 0.40 8.39 -18.14
C MET A 214 1.57 9.34 -18.24
N LYS A 215 1.76 9.94 -19.42
CA LYS A 215 2.71 11.01 -19.63
C LYS A 215 2.08 12.35 -19.28
N ILE A 216 2.81 13.17 -18.55
CA ILE A 216 2.41 14.51 -18.13
C ILE A 216 3.34 15.48 -18.84
N ASP A 217 2.78 16.33 -19.70
CA ASP A 217 3.51 17.23 -20.59
C ASP A 217 3.21 18.71 -20.27
N GLY A 218 3.24 19.08 -18.99
CA GLY A 218 3.03 20.46 -18.52
C GLY A 218 1.59 20.83 -18.19
N GLY A 219 0.60 20.13 -18.77
CA GLY A 219 -0.81 20.31 -18.46
C GLY A 219 -1.22 19.62 -17.14
N PRO A 220 -2.17 20.17 -16.38
CA PRO A 220 -2.67 19.55 -15.16
C PRO A 220 -3.47 18.28 -15.48
N LEU A 221 -3.16 17.19 -14.80
CA LEU A 221 -3.89 15.92 -14.85
C LEU A 221 -4.63 15.70 -13.53
N SER A 222 -5.96 15.65 -13.58
CA SER A 222 -6.78 15.33 -12.40
C SER A 222 -7.06 13.82 -12.34
N LEU A 223 -6.82 13.21 -11.19
CA LEU A 223 -7.07 11.78 -10.94
C LEU A 223 -7.49 11.56 -9.49
N ARG A 224 -8.12 10.42 -9.19
CA ARG A 224 -8.42 10.07 -7.81
C ARG A 224 -7.14 9.76 -7.05
N ALA A 225 -7.03 10.23 -5.82
CA ALA A 225 -5.82 10.08 -5.01
C ALA A 225 -5.40 8.62 -4.86
N ASP A 226 -6.38 7.72 -4.62
CA ASP A 226 -6.20 6.27 -4.47
C ASP A 226 -5.70 5.58 -5.75
N SER A 227 -6.05 6.11 -6.92
CA SER A 227 -5.57 5.58 -8.21
C SER A 227 -4.09 5.85 -8.49
N LEU A 228 -3.45 6.80 -7.81
CA LEU A 228 -2.03 7.08 -8.03
C LEU A 228 -1.16 6.00 -7.40
N LEU A 229 -0.34 5.32 -8.20
CA LEU A 229 0.63 4.33 -7.74
C LEU A 229 2.04 4.88 -7.64
N LEU A 230 2.51 5.57 -8.70
CA LEU A 230 3.87 6.06 -8.81
C LEU A 230 3.87 7.40 -9.55
N SER A 231 4.83 8.26 -9.22
CA SER A 231 5.06 9.52 -9.91
C SER A 231 6.55 9.86 -9.93
N ASP A 232 7.01 10.39 -11.06
CA ASP A 232 8.36 10.96 -11.18
C ASP A 232 8.54 12.17 -10.24
N GLU A 233 9.81 12.50 -9.91
CA GLU A 233 10.18 13.59 -8.99
C GLU A 233 9.73 14.98 -9.46
N SER A 234 9.67 15.19 -10.78
CA SER A 234 9.36 16.47 -11.42
C SER A 234 7.86 16.75 -11.52
N VAL A 235 7.04 15.81 -11.05
CA VAL A 235 5.58 15.94 -11.00
C VAL A 235 5.19 16.44 -9.62
N THR A 236 4.54 17.59 -9.59
CA THR A 236 4.00 18.17 -8.37
C THR A 236 2.58 17.66 -8.14
N LEU A 237 2.27 17.29 -6.89
CA LEU A 237 0.94 16.84 -6.49
C LEU A 237 0.27 17.96 -5.70
N SER A 238 -0.97 18.27 -6.05
CA SER A 238 -1.78 19.27 -5.36
C SER A 238 -3.23 18.81 -5.22
N ALA A 239 -3.96 19.41 -4.28
CA ALA A 239 -5.38 19.15 -4.13
C ALA A 239 -6.16 19.61 -5.37
N ALA A 240 -7.09 18.78 -5.87
CA ALA A 240 -8.08 19.26 -6.82
C ALA A 240 -9.08 20.16 -6.10
N GLY A 241 -9.00 21.47 -6.35
CA GLY A 241 -9.98 22.42 -5.82
C GLY A 241 -11.41 22.01 -6.19
N GLY A 242 -12.27 21.86 -5.19
CA GLY A 242 -13.68 21.52 -5.40
C GLY A 242 -14.00 20.03 -5.63
N MET A 243 -13.01 19.13 -5.62
CA MET A 243 -13.23 17.68 -5.75
C MET A 243 -12.50 16.90 -4.65
N PRO A 244 -13.16 16.54 -3.54
CA PRO A 244 -12.53 15.78 -2.47
C PRO A 244 -12.09 14.39 -2.96
N GLY A 245 -10.90 13.95 -2.52
CA GLY A 245 -10.33 12.68 -2.94
C GLY A 245 -9.65 12.69 -4.32
N TYR A 246 -9.53 13.85 -4.96
CA TYR A 246 -8.80 14.01 -6.22
C TYR A 246 -7.50 14.80 -6.05
N LEU A 247 -6.50 14.41 -6.82
CA LEU A 247 -5.20 15.07 -6.95
C LEU A 247 -5.08 15.69 -8.34
N VAL A 248 -4.41 16.84 -8.41
CA VAL A 248 -3.93 17.45 -9.64
C VAL A 248 -2.42 17.25 -9.70
N LEU A 249 -2.00 16.53 -10.73
CA LEU A 249 -0.60 16.34 -11.07
C LEU A 249 -0.20 17.40 -12.10
N SER A 250 0.88 18.13 -11.84
CA SER A 250 1.40 19.17 -12.72
C SER A 250 2.91 19.04 -12.91
N GLY A 251 3.45 19.68 -13.95
CA GLY A 251 4.86 19.56 -14.32
C GLY A 251 5.07 18.65 -15.52
N ARG A 252 6.25 18.03 -15.64
CA ARG A 252 6.58 17.10 -16.73
C ARG A 252 7.09 15.80 -16.15
N GLY A 253 6.66 14.66 -16.68
CA GLY A 253 7.11 13.36 -16.20
C GLY A 253 6.11 12.26 -16.51
N ARG A 254 6.23 11.15 -15.78
CA ARG A 254 5.30 10.03 -15.85
C ARG A 254 4.62 9.79 -14.50
N ALA A 255 3.39 9.31 -14.58
CA ALA A 255 2.66 8.76 -13.45
C ALA A 255 2.09 7.40 -13.83
N VAL A 256 2.12 6.46 -12.88
CA VAL A 256 1.45 5.16 -13.03
C VAL A 256 0.17 5.22 -12.23
N VAL A 257 -0.94 4.90 -12.89
CA VAL A 257 -2.27 4.91 -12.28
C VAL A 257 -2.93 3.54 -12.37
N ALA A 258 -3.67 3.16 -11.35
CA ALA A 258 -4.50 1.97 -11.31
C ALA A 258 -6.00 2.30 -11.24
N ARG A 259 -6.82 1.31 -11.64
CA ARG A 259 -8.28 1.37 -11.63
C ARG A 259 -8.89 0.34 -10.70
#